data_AF-A0A815R893-F1
#
_entry.id   AF-A0A815R893-F1
#
_cell.length_a   1.000
_cell.length_b   1.000
_cell.length_c   1.000
_cell.angle_alpha   90.00
_cell.angle_beta   90.00
_cell.angle_gamma   90.00
#
_symmetry.space_group_name_H-M   'P 1'
#
loop_
_entity.id
_entity.type
_entity.pdbx_description
1 polymer ?
#
loop_
_entity_poly.entity_id
_entity_poly.type
_entity_poly.pdbx_seq_one_letter_code
_entity_poly.pdbx_strand_id
1 'polypeptide(L)'
;MLSGIFAYTHRIGRTGRAGKTGIAVTFLTKEDSGLFYELKQVIMESPVSQCPNELLTHPDAQHKPGSVPQKRRKDETLFVN
;
A
#
# COMPACT_ATOMS: atom_id res chain seq x y z
N MET A 1 -10.26 -7.67 -12.31
CA MET A 1 -9.25 -7.43 -11.24
C MET A 1 -9.90 -6.62 -10.13
N LEU A 2 -9.34 -6.63 -8.92
CA LEU A 2 -9.95 -6.07 -7.70
C LEU A 2 -10.65 -4.72 -7.95
N SER A 3 -11.95 -4.65 -7.72
CA SER A 3 -12.75 -3.44 -7.93
C SER A 3 -12.60 -2.40 -6.81
N GLY A 4 -11.50 -2.45 -6.04
CA GLY A 4 -11.24 -1.62 -4.87
C GLY A 4 -10.70 -2.38 -3.65
N ILE A 5 -10.14 -1.66 -2.68
CA ILE A 5 -9.58 -2.25 -1.46
C ILE A 5 -10.60 -2.99 -0.60
N PHE A 6 -11.86 -2.54 -0.57
CA PHE A 6 -12.94 -3.23 0.17
C PHE A 6 -13.20 -4.65 -0.37
N ALA A 7 -13.13 -4.82 -1.69
CA ALA A 7 -13.28 -6.14 -2.30
C ALA A 7 -12.11 -7.06 -1.91
N TYR A 8 -10.89 -6.53 -1.80
CA TYR A 8 -9.73 -7.27 -1.31
C TYR A 8 -9.94 -7.76 0.12
N THR A 9 -10.32 -6.85 1.03
CA THR A 9 -10.59 -7.18 2.44
C THR A 9 -11.68 -8.25 2.58
N HIS A 10 -12.76 -8.16 1.81
CA HIS A 10 -13.81 -9.19 1.82
C HIS A 10 -13.35 -10.55 1.32
N ARG A 11 -12.44 -10.61 0.33
CA ARG A 11 -11.89 -11.86 -0.20
C ARG A 11 -10.96 -12.52 0.81
N ILE A 12 -10.01 -11.77 1.37
CA ILE A 12 -9.06 -12.33 2.33
C ILE A 12 -9.72 -12.67 3.67
N GLY A 13 -10.81 -11.98 4.05
CA GLY A 13 -11.60 -12.30 5.24
C GLY A 13 -12.28 -13.69 5.21
N ARG A 14 -12.16 -14.44 4.12
CA ARG A 14 -12.62 -15.84 4.01
C ARG A 14 -11.62 -16.87 4.54
N THR A 15 -10.38 -16.48 4.84
CA THR A 15 -9.38 -17.39 5.44
C THR A 15 -9.79 -17.89 6.83
N GLY A 16 -10.70 -17.18 7.51
CA GLY A 16 -11.28 -17.57 8.79
C GLY A 16 -11.39 -16.37 9.74
N ARG A 17 -12.36 -16.39 10.65
CA ARG A 17 -12.52 -15.33 11.67
C ARG A 17 -11.69 -15.60 12.94
N ALA A 18 -11.42 -16.87 13.22
CA ALA A 18 -10.68 -17.34 14.38
C ALA A 18 -10.01 -18.68 14.06
N GLY A 19 -9.05 -19.09 14.89
CA GLY A 19 -8.29 -20.32 14.70
C GLY A 19 -7.02 -20.08 13.88
N LYS A 20 -6.80 -20.87 12.83
CA LYS A 20 -5.64 -20.69 11.95
C LYS A 20 -5.79 -19.39 11.15
N THR A 21 -4.74 -18.57 11.08
CA THR A 21 -4.72 -17.30 10.33
C THR A 21 -5.14 -17.47 8.86
N GLY A 22 -4.73 -18.59 8.26
CA GLY A 22 -4.85 -18.85 6.83
C GLY A 22 -3.89 -17.98 6.00
N ILE A 23 -3.87 -18.21 4.69
CA ILE A 23 -2.95 -17.54 3.76
C ILE A 23 -3.77 -17.02 2.58
N ALA A 24 -3.58 -15.75 2.24
CA ALA A 24 -4.10 -15.14 1.02
C ALA A 24 -2.94 -14.72 0.12
N VAL A 25 -2.87 -15.29 -1.08
CA VAL A 25 -1.87 -14.93 -2.09
C VAL A 25 -2.52 -14.07 -3.16
N THR A 26 -1.92 -12.92 -3.46
CA THR A 26 -2.43 -11.96 -4.43
C THR A 26 -1.43 -11.78 -5.56
N PHE A 27 -1.89 -11.97 -6.80
CA PHE A 27 -1.10 -11.61 -7.97
C PHE A 27 -1.43 -10.17 -8.37
N LEU A 28 -0.38 -9.39 -8.59
CA LEU A 28 -0.47 -7.98 -8.94
C LEU A 28 0.17 -7.78 -10.31
N THR A 29 -0.45 -6.90 -11.09
CA THR A 29 0.08 -6.40 -12.35
C THR A 29 0.14 -4.88 -12.32
N LYS A 30 0.72 -4.26 -13.35
CA LYS A 30 0.77 -2.79 -13.46
C LYS A 30 -0.63 -2.15 -13.55
N GLU A 31 -1.62 -2.89 -14.02
CA GLU A 31 -3.02 -2.45 -14.11
C GLU A 31 -3.64 -2.24 -12.72
N ASP A 32 -3.10 -2.91 -11.70
CA ASP A 32 -3.54 -2.79 -10.30
C ASP A 32 -2.81 -1.67 -9.53
N SER A 33 -1.93 -0.90 -10.19
CA SER A 33 -1.08 0.14 -9.56
C SER A 33 -1.87 1.17 -8.74
N GLY A 34 -3.10 1.50 -9.17
CA GLY A 34 -4.02 2.37 -8.43
C GLY A 34 -4.41 1.85 -7.03
N LEU A 35 -4.21 0.57 -6.73
CA LEU A 35 -4.49 -0.02 -5.42
C LEU A 35 -3.24 -0.24 -4.57
N PHE A 36 -2.03 -0.04 -5.12
CA PHE A 36 -0.79 -0.43 -4.45
C PHE A 36 -0.59 0.30 -3.12
N TYR A 37 -0.90 1.60 -3.08
CA TYR A 37 -0.81 2.38 -1.85
C TYR A 37 -1.72 1.82 -0.75
N GLU A 38 -3.00 1.60 -1.04
CA GLU A 38 -3.96 1.11 -0.05
C GLU A 38 -3.67 -0.34 0.35
N LEU A 39 -3.27 -1.18 -0.61
CA LEU A 39 -2.86 -2.55 -0.36
C LEU A 39 -1.65 -2.62 0.57
N LYS A 40 -0.64 -1.77 0.34
CA LYS A 40 0.52 -1.63 1.23
C LYS A 40 0.09 -1.29 2.65
N GLN A 41 -0.80 -0.30 2.83
CA GLN A 41 -1.29 0.07 4.16
C GLN A 41 -1.99 -1.10 4.86
N VAL A 42 -2.90 -1.78 4.17
CA VAL A 42 -3.63 -2.93 4.73
C VAL A 42 -2.68 -4.06 5.16
N ILE A 43 -1.64 -4.34 4.38
CA ILE A 43 -0.65 -5.37 4.74
C ILE A 43 0.21 -4.91 5.93
N MET A 44 0.62 -3.64 5.97
CA MET A 44 1.41 -3.09 7.08
C MET A 44 0.63 -3.00 8.40
N GLU A 45 -0.69 -2.80 8.34
CA GLU A 45 -1.58 -2.81 9.51
C GLU A 45 -1.81 -4.23 10.07
N SER A 46 -1.53 -5.27 9.28
CA SER A 46 -1.71 -6.65 9.68
C SER A 46 -0.51 -7.15 10.51
N PRO A 47 -0.68 -7.47 11.81
CA PRO A 47 0.43 -7.92 12.66
C PRO A 47 0.95 -9.32 12.31
N VAL A 48 0.18 -10.08 11.52
CA VAL A 48 0.49 -11.45 11.11
C VAL A 48 1.06 -11.54 9.69
N SER A 49 1.15 -10.39 9.00
CA SER A 49 1.64 -10.31 7.63
C SER A 49 2.92 -9.49 7.58
N GLN A 50 3.78 -9.79 6.61
CA GLN A 50 4.95 -8.99 6.28
C GLN A 50 4.74 -8.36 4.90
N CYS A 51 4.91 -7.05 4.80
CA CYS A 51 4.81 -6.38 3.52
C CYS A 51 6.03 -6.74 2.65
N PRO A 52 5.83 -7.28 1.43
CA PRO A 52 6.93 -7.57 0.54
C PRO A 52 7.68 -6.29 0.15
N ASN A 53 9.00 -6.37 0.04
CA ASN A 53 9.88 -5.22 -0.24
C ASN A 53 9.56 -4.58 -1.61
N GLU A 54 9.13 -5.39 -2.57
CA GLU A 54 8.73 -4.98 -3.91
C GLU A 54 7.57 -4.00 -3.85
N LEU A 55 6.59 -4.21 -2.95
CA LEU A 55 5.46 -3.30 -2.75
C LEU A 55 5.82 -2.13 -1.84
N LEU A 56 6.65 -2.38 -0.82
CA LEU A 56 7.06 -1.37 0.15
C LEU A 56 7.79 -0.19 -0.52
N THR A 57 8.65 -0.51 -1.50
CA THR A 57 9.50 0.43 -2.24
C THR A 57 8.93 0.84 -3.60
N HIS A 58 7.81 0.25 -4.04
CA HIS A 58 7.22 0.55 -5.34
C HIS A 58 6.87 2.03 -5.49
N PRO A 59 7.17 2.69 -6.62
CA PRO A 59 6.85 4.11 -6.82
C PRO A 59 5.35 4.41 -6.66
N ASP A 60 4.49 3.58 -7.27
CA ASP A 60 3.02 3.74 -7.20
C ASP A 60 2.41 3.42 -5.82
N ALA A 61 3.22 2.92 -4.87
CA ALA A 61 2.79 2.65 -3.49
C ALA A 61 3.22 3.73 -2.48
N GLN A 62 3.90 4.80 -2.92
CA GLN A 62 4.43 5.83 -2.01
C GLN A 62 3.39 6.91 -1.66
N HIS A 63 2.47 7.20 -2.57
CA HIS A 63 1.51 8.27 -2.42
C HIS A 63 0.10 7.78 -2.67
N LYS A 64 -0.86 8.38 -1.98
CA LYS A 64 -2.27 8.09 -2.22
C LYS A 64 -2.61 8.47 -3.66
N PRO A 65 -3.27 7.58 -4.44
CA PRO A 65 -3.72 7.92 -5.78
C PRO A 65 -4.52 9.23 -5.80
N GLY A 66 -4.15 10.15 -6.68
CA GLY A 66 -4.80 11.47 -6.79
C GLY A 66 -4.25 12.55 -5.84
N SER A 67 -3.29 12.25 -4.97
CA SER A 67 -2.58 13.29 -4.20
C SER A 67 -1.55 14.02 -5.07
N VAL A 68 -1.59 15.35 -5.07
CA VAL A 68 -0.57 16.18 -5.75
C VAL A 68 0.70 16.14 -4.90
N PRO A 69 1.87 15.76 -5.44
CA PRO A 69 3.10 15.73 -4.66
C PRO A 69 3.49 17.16 -4.24
N GLN A 70 3.41 17.44 -2.94
CA GLN A 70 3.82 18.72 -2.38
C GLN A 70 5.35 18.76 -2.38
N LYS A 71 5.95 19.34 -3.43
CA LYS A 71 7.40 19.51 -3.55
C LYS A 71 7.90 20.33 -2.35
N ARG A 72 8.57 19.69 -1.40
CA ARG A 72 9.23 20.41 -0.29
C ARG A 72 10.27 21.36 -0.88
N ARG A 73 10.02 22.67 -0.76
CA ARG A 73 10.97 23.75 -1.08
C ARG A 73 12.21 23.54 -0.19
N LYS A 74 13.29 22.98 -0.75
CA LYS A 74 14.56 22.80 -0.05
C LYS A 74 15.31 24.14 0.00
N ASP A 75 15.70 24.51 1.22
CA ASP A 75 16.79 25.39 1.65
C ASP A 75 17.01 26.72 0.90
N GLU A 76 16.40 27.79 1.43
CA GLU A 76 17.00 29.13 1.35
C GLU A 76 18.06 29.24 2.44
N THR A 77 19.31 28.91 2.11
CA THR A 77 20.48 29.30 2.92
C THR A 77 20.55 30.82 2.96
N LEU A 78 20.13 31.41 4.08
CA LEU A 78 20.31 32.83 4.39
C LEU A 78 21.79 33.09 4.66
N PHE A 79 22.50 33.65 3.68
CA PHE A 79 23.78 34.32 3.93
C PHE A 79 23.46 35.74 4.42
N VAL A 80 23.58 35.97 5.73
CA VAL A 80 23.59 37.31 6.31
C VAL A 80 25.03 37.83 6.22
N ASN A 81 25.20 39.00 5.62
CA ASN A 81 26.48 39.72 5.49
C ASN A 81 26.53 40.89 6.47
#